data_AF-B4NSJ3-F1
#
_entry.id   AF-B4NSJ3-F1
#
_cell.length_a   1.000
_cell.length_b   1.000
_cell.length_c   1.000
_cell.angle_alpha   90.00
_cell.angle_beta   90.00
_cell.angle_gamma   90.00
#
_symmetry.space_group_name_H-M   'P 1'
#
loop_
_entity.id
_entity.type
_entity.pdbx_description
1 polymer ?
#
loop_
_entity_poly.entity_id
_entity_poly.type
_entity_poly.pdbx_seq_one_letter_code
_entity_poly.pdbx_strand_id
1 'polypeptide(L)'
;MYSIVETGSNIDASPQYKPMIESMIAEYKPAEERTKPFRHQQNRHSAMESESITKQVDAWLQDGIVRKSSSNFASRVVVVKKLQAQVKDALRDAEEAKAGKEELQELPTATQRSSSVCRLSESTWPSC
;
A
#
# COMPACT_ATOMS: atom_id res chain seq x y z
N MET A 1 8.57 -26.19 20.95
CA MET A 1 9.58 -25.89 19.92
C MET A 1 8.80 -25.44 18.69
N TYR A 2 8.87 -24.16 18.32
CA TYR A 2 8.21 -23.68 17.10
C TYR A 2 9.20 -23.81 15.96
N SER A 3 8.87 -24.62 14.95
CA SER A 3 9.58 -24.62 13.68
C SER A 3 9.19 -23.34 12.96
N ILE A 4 10.12 -22.39 12.85
CA ILE A 4 10.02 -21.35 11.82
C ILE A 4 10.21 -22.13 10.53
N VAL A 5 9.13 -22.48 9.85
CA VAL A 5 9.24 -22.95 8.47
C VAL A 5 9.77 -21.75 7.71
N GLU A 6 11.03 -21.82 7.29
CA GLU A 6 11.66 -20.85 6.39
C GLU A 6 11.00 -20.98 5.01
N THR A 7 9.73 -20.59 4.93
CA THR A 7 9.13 -20.22 3.66
C THR A 7 9.89 -18.99 3.20
N GLY A 8 10.72 -19.17 2.16
CA GLY A 8 11.54 -18.12 1.56
C GLY A 8 10.76 -16.83 1.46
N SER A 9 11.11 -15.88 2.33
CA SER A 9 10.28 -14.72 2.60
C SER A 9 10.50 -13.71 1.49
N ASN A 10 9.61 -13.70 0.49
CA ASN A 10 9.59 -12.59 -0.46
C ASN A 10 9.07 -11.36 0.31
N ILE A 11 9.99 -10.46 0.68
CA ILE A 11 9.64 -9.24 1.40
C ILE A 11 8.87 -8.34 0.44
N ASP A 12 7.56 -8.24 0.66
CA ASP A 12 6.68 -7.30 -0.03
C ASP A 12 6.81 -5.90 0.58
N ALA A 13 7.91 -5.24 0.24
CA ALA A 13 8.20 -3.86 0.61
C ALA A 13 8.77 -3.09 -0.60
N SER A 14 8.68 -1.76 -0.56
CA SER A 14 9.30 -0.91 -1.58
C SER A 14 10.79 -1.26 -1.74
N PRO A 15 11.34 -1.33 -2.96
CA PRO A 15 12.73 -1.74 -3.20
C PRO A 15 13.76 -1.01 -2.37
N GLN A 16 13.50 0.26 -2.04
CA GLN A 16 14.38 1.10 -1.22
C GLN A 16 14.53 0.62 0.24
N TYR A 17 13.54 -0.09 0.79
CA TYR A 17 13.56 -0.57 2.18
C TYR A 17 13.93 -2.05 2.31
N LYS A 18 13.85 -2.82 1.22
CA LYS A 18 14.20 -4.25 1.22
C LYS A 18 15.56 -4.56 1.87
N PRO A 19 16.68 -3.91 1.50
CA PRO A 19 17.99 -4.26 2.08
C PRO A 19 18.05 -3.97 3.58
N MET A 20 17.39 -2.89 4.03
CA MET A 20 17.30 -2.56 5.45
C MET A 20 16.50 -3.62 6.21
N ILE A 21 15.34 -4.03 5.70
CA ILE A 21 14.51 -5.06 6.35
C ILE A 21 15.25 -6.39 6.40
N GLU A 22 15.93 -6.80 5.33
CA GLU A 22 16.75 -8.02 5.29
C GLU A 22 17.85 -8.00 6.34
N SER A 23 18.56 -6.87 6.49
CA SER A 23 19.59 -6.74 7.54
C SER A 23 19.01 -6.84 8.95
N MET A 24 17.82 -6.25 9.20
CA MET A 24 17.15 -6.33 10.51
C MET A 24 16.71 -7.75 10.83
N ILE A 25 16.24 -8.50 9.84
CA ILE A 25 15.87 -9.91 10.01
C ILE A 25 17.11 -10.77 10.31
N ALA A 26 18.20 -10.57 9.57
CA ALA A 26 19.44 -11.31 9.76
C ALA A 26 20.09 -11.03 11.12
N GLU A 27 20.00 -9.80 11.63
CA GLU A 27 20.54 -9.42 12.94
C GLU A 27 19.65 -9.87 14.11
N TYR A 28 18.36 -10.13 13.87
CA TYR A 28 17.41 -10.41 14.92
C TYR A 28 17.82 -11.63 15.77
N LYS A 29 18.03 -11.38 17.06
CA LYS A 29 18.21 -12.41 18.08
C LYS A 29 17.00 -12.40 19.01
N PRO A 30 16.32 -13.54 19.23
CA PRO A 30 15.23 -13.60 20.19
C PRO A 30 15.74 -13.20 21.57
N ALA A 31 14.95 -12.42 22.30
CA ALA A 31 15.30 -12.01 23.66
C ALA A 31 15.50 -13.24 24.56
N GLU A 32 16.59 -13.26 25.32
CA GLU A 32 16.82 -14.27 26.36
C GLU A 32 15.66 -14.27 27.37
N GLU A 33 15.31 -15.44 27.90
CA GLU A 33 14.12 -15.83 28.71
C GLU A 33 13.88 -15.04 30.03
N ARG A 34 14.35 -13.81 30.16
CA ARG A 34 14.23 -12.99 31.37
C ARG A 34 12.82 -12.46 31.60
N THR A 35 11.93 -12.54 30.60
CA THR A 35 10.54 -12.06 30.71
C THR A 35 9.60 -13.19 31.11
N LYS A 36 8.99 -13.04 32.29
CA LYS A 36 7.97 -13.98 32.78
C LYS A 36 6.75 -13.98 31.83
N PRO A 37 6.19 -15.15 31.49
CA PRO A 37 4.96 -15.22 30.71
C PRO A 37 3.81 -14.49 31.41
N PHE A 38 2.94 -13.88 30.63
CA PHE A 38 1.74 -13.21 31.13
C PHE A 38 0.52 -13.61 30.31
N ARG A 39 -0.62 -13.70 30.98
CA ARG A 39 -1.91 -13.94 30.32
C ARG A 39 -2.94 -12.94 30.82
N HIS A 40 -3.20 -11.92 30.02
CA HIS A 40 -4.31 -11.04 30.28
C HIS A 40 -5.62 -11.73 29.89
N GLN A 41 -6.64 -11.58 30.72
CA GLN A 41 -8.00 -11.97 30.37
C GLN A 41 -8.46 -11.17 29.14
N GLN A 42 -9.08 -11.87 28.18
CA GLN A 42 -9.66 -11.27 26.98
C GLN A 42 -10.83 -10.36 27.37
N ASN A 43 -10.94 -9.20 26.70
CA ASN A 43 -12.07 -8.30 26.86
C ASN A 43 -13.31 -8.91 26.20
N ARG A 44 -14.49 -8.64 26.79
CA ARG A 44 -15.76 -8.95 26.14
C ARG A 44 -16.06 -7.82 25.15
N HIS A 45 -16.12 -8.16 23.87
CA HIS A 45 -16.51 -7.26 22.80
C HIS A 45 -18.00 -7.44 22.49
N SER A 46 -18.64 -6.38 22.00
CA SER A 46 -19.98 -6.49 21.42
C SER A 46 -19.95 -7.36 20.16
N ALA A 47 -21.11 -7.89 19.73
CA ALA A 47 -21.19 -8.73 18.53
C ALA A 47 -20.59 -8.03 17.30
N MET A 48 -20.94 -6.75 17.09
CA MET A 48 -20.43 -5.94 15.98
C MET A 48 -18.91 -5.77 16.00
N GLU A 49 -18.33 -5.53 17.17
CA GLU A 49 -16.88 -5.42 17.33
C GLU A 49 -16.18 -6.77 17.10
N SER A 50 -16.73 -7.87 17.62
CA SER A 50 -16.17 -9.20 17.41
C SER A 50 -16.17 -9.62 15.95
N GLU A 51 -17.22 -9.29 15.20
CA GLU A 51 -17.28 -9.53 13.76
C GLU A 51 -16.21 -8.72 13.01
N SER A 52 -16.03 -7.46 13.39
CA SER A 52 -15.01 -6.58 12.78
C SER A 52 -13.59 -7.09 13.04
N ILE A 53 -13.32 -7.53 14.29
CA ILE A 53 -12.05 -8.15 14.67
C ILE A 53 -11.82 -9.42 13.84
N THR A 54 -12.82 -10.30 13.76
CA THR A 54 -12.69 -11.59 13.06
C THR A 54 -12.39 -11.38 11.59
N LYS A 55 -13.12 -10.50 10.90
CA LYS A 55 -12.88 -10.17 9.48
C LYS A 55 -11.45 -9.68 9.23
N GLN A 56 -10.94 -8.82 10.11
CA GLN A 56 -9.59 -8.27 9.97
C GLN A 56 -8.51 -9.33 10.25
N VAL A 57 -8.71 -10.16 11.28
CA VAL A 57 -7.80 -11.27 11.59
C VAL A 57 -7.78 -12.30 10.47
N ASP A 58 -8.94 -12.61 9.88
CA ASP A 58 -9.05 -13.55 8.76
C ASP A 58 -8.32 -13.02 7.52
N ALA A 59 -8.43 -11.73 7.21
CA ALA A 59 -7.64 -11.11 6.13
C ALA A 59 -6.14 -11.26 6.39
N TRP A 60 -5.66 -10.96 7.60
CA TRP A 60 -4.26 -11.13 7.96
C TRP A 60 -3.77 -12.58 7.99
N LEU A 61 -4.66 -13.54 8.25
CA LEU A 61 -4.35 -14.97 8.13
C LEU A 61 -4.16 -15.37 6.66
N GLN A 62 -4.99 -14.84 5.75
CA GLN A 62 -4.85 -15.08 4.30
C GLN A 62 -3.59 -14.43 3.74
N ASP A 63 -3.28 -13.21 4.17
CA ASP A 63 -2.08 -12.47 3.76
C ASP A 63 -0.78 -13.03 4.37
N GLY A 64 -0.88 -14.02 5.26
CA GLY A 64 0.29 -14.63 5.93
C GLY A 64 0.96 -13.72 6.98
N ILE A 65 0.32 -12.59 7.36
CA ILE A 65 0.82 -11.63 8.35
C ILE A 65 0.74 -12.23 9.76
N VAL A 66 -0.36 -12.92 10.06
CA VAL A 66 -0.60 -13.59 11.36
C VAL A 66 -0.66 -15.10 11.15
N ARG A 67 -0.28 -15.86 12.17
CA ARG A 67 -0.39 -17.32 12.20
C ARG A 67 -1.04 -17.81 13.48
N LYS A 68 -1.79 -18.92 13.38
CA LYS A 68 -2.32 -19.62 14.56
C LYS A 68 -1.16 -20.16 15.38
N SER A 69 -1.23 -19.96 16.70
CA SER A 69 -0.22 -20.44 17.63
C SER A 69 -0.84 -20.77 18.98
N SER A 70 -0.19 -21.64 19.75
CA SER A 70 -0.36 -21.72 21.19
C SER A 70 0.79 -20.97 21.83
N SER A 71 0.57 -20.15 22.85
CA SER A 71 1.65 -19.44 23.55
C SER A 71 1.30 -19.22 25.03
N ASN A 72 2.32 -18.93 25.84
CA ASN A 72 2.13 -18.53 27.23
C ASN A 72 1.98 -17.01 27.41
N PHE A 73 1.94 -16.26 26.30
CA PHE A 73 1.81 -14.81 26.25
C PHE A 73 0.47 -14.43 25.64
N ALA A 74 -0.35 -13.67 26.37
CA ALA A 74 -1.62 -13.16 25.86
C ALA A 74 -1.82 -11.69 26.26
N SER A 75 -1.86 -10.82 25.25
CA SER A 75 -2.21 -9.40 25.36
C SER A 75 -3.69 -9.18 25.00
N ARG A 76 -4.29 -8.09 25.51
CA ARG A 76 -5.68 -7.75 25.19
C ARG A 76 -5.78 -7.13 23.80
N VAL A 77 -6.89 -7.43 23.11
CA VAL A 77 -7.30 -6.73 21.88
C VAL A 77 -8.14 -5.51 22.26
N VAL A 78 -7.85 -4.38 21.61
CA VAL A 78 -8.57 -3.12 21.83
C VAL A 78 -9.10 -2.65 20.48
N VAL A 79 -10.38 -2.31 20.44
CA VAL A 79 -11.02 -1.74 19.25
C VAL A 79 -10.97 -0.22 19.36
N VAL A 80 -10.47 0.43 18.32
CA VAL A 80 -10.38 1.89 18.25
C VAL A 80 -11.12 2.37 17.02
N LYS A 81 -12.04 3.32 17.21
CA LYS A 81 -12.74 3.97 16.10
C LYS A 81 -11.78 4.95 15.42
N LYS A 82 -11.41 4.67 14.16
CA LYS A 82 -10.64 5.61 13.34
C LYS A 82 -11.52 6.77 12.89
N LEU A 83 -11.01 8.00 12.98
CA LEU A 83 -11.67 9.19 12.44
C LEU A 83 -11.56 9.17 10.91
N GLN A 84 -12.70 9.13 10.20
CA GLN A 84 -12.73 8.89 8.75
C GLN A 84 -12.41 10.10 7.86
N ALA A 85 -12.31 11.31 8.42
CA ALA A 85 -12.13 12.54 7.63
C ALA A 85 -10.87 12.47 6.75
N GLN A 86 -9.74 11.97 7.28
CA GLN A 86 -8.47 11.98 6.56
C GLN A 86 -8.24 10.77 5.64
N VAL A 87 -9.05 9.71 5.77
CA VAL A 87 -8.91 8.49 4.96
C VAL A 87 -9.64 8.63 3.62
N LYS A 88 -10.76 9.35 3.60
CA LYS A 88 -11.51 9.61 2.36
C LYS A 88 -10.80 10.63 1.46
N ASP A 89 -10.24 11.68 2.04
CA ASP A 89 -9.55 12.72 1.27
C ASP A 89 -8.28 12.15 0.61
N ALA A 90 -7.49 11.36 1.35
CA ALA A 90 -6.30 10.70 0.80
C ALA A 90 -6.62 9.63 -0.29
N LEU A 91 -7.80 8.99 -0.23
CA LEU A 91 -8.25 8.05 -1.26
C LEU A 91 -8.73 8.78 -2.52
N ARG A 92 -9.45 9.91 -2.38
CA ARG A 92 -9.83 10.76 -3.52
C ARG A 92 -8.61 11.37 -4.20
N ASP A 93 -7.66 11.90 -3.42
CA ASP A 93 -6.45 12.51 -3.96
C ASP A 93 -5.59 11.47 -4.70
N ALA A 94 -5.57 10.22 -4.23
CA ALA A 94 -4.86 9.13 -4.90
C ALA A 94 -5.54 8.65 -6.20
N GLU A 95 -6.88 8.69 -6.26
CA GLU A 95 -7.65 8.34 -7.47
C GLU A 95 -7.56 9.45 -8.53
N GLU A 96 -7.69 10.72 -8.12
CA GLU A 96 -7.55 11.89 -9.00
C GLU A 96 -6.10 12.02 -9.53
N ALA A 97 -5.08 11.69 -8.73
CA ALA A 97 -3.69 11.65 -9.19
C ALA A 97 -3.39 10.49 -10.17
N LYS A 98 -4.21 9.44 -10.20
CA LYS A 98 -4.12 8.38 -11.22
C LYS A 98 -4.85 8.77 -12.51
N ALA A 99 -6.01 9.42 -12.40
CA ALA A 99 -6.75 9.94 -13.57
C ALA A 99 -5.96 11.02 -14.34
N GLY A 100 -5.25 11.91 -13.65
CA GLY A 100 -4.44 12.97 -14.29
C GLY A 100 -3.18 12.47 -15.01
N LYS A 101 -2.77 11.21 -14.82
CA LYS A 101 -1.65 10.59 -15.58
C LYS A 101 -2.11 9.87 -16.84
N GLU A 102 -3.39 9.54 -16.95
CA GLU A 102 -3.96 8.87 -18.12
C GLU A 102 -4.33 9.91 -19.21
N GLU A 103 -4.78 11.11 -18.83
CA GLU A 103 -5.14 12.16 -19.81
C GLU A 103 -3.92 12.82 -20.50
N LEU A 104 -2.71 12.70 -19.95
CA LEU A 104 -1.48 13.27 -20.53
C LEU A 104 -0.75 12.30 -21.49
N GLN A 105 -1.27 11.10 -21.72
CA GLN A 105 -0.70 10.11 -22.64
C GLN A 105 -1.48 9.91 -23.95
N GLU A 106 -2.57 10.63 -24.20
CA GLU A 106 -3.25 10.59 -25.50
C GLU A 106 -3.10 11.91 -26.30
N LEU A 107 -2.43 11.77 -27.46
CA LEU A 107 -2.33 12.65 -28.66
C LEU A 107 -1.08 13.55 -28.82
N PRO A 108 -0.54 13.69 -30.06
CA PRO A 108 0.06 12.66 -30.90
C PRO A 108 1.49 13.04 -31.36
N THR A 109 2.28 12.05 -31.76
CA THR A 109 3.64 12.21 -32.29
C THR A 109 3.68 13.07 -33.56
N ALA A 110 4.41 14.18 -33.50
CA ALA A 110 4.69 15.08 -34.60
C ALA A 110 5.47 14.39 -35.74
N THR A 111 4.98 14.49 -36.97
CA THR A 111 5.74 14.21 -38.19
C THR A 111 6.08 15.52 -38.88
N GLN A 112 7.36 15.94 -38.80
CA GLN A 112 7.95 16.92 -39.70
C GLN A 112 8.12 16.29 -41.09
N ARG A 113 7.67 16.97 -42.14
CA ARG A 113 8.30 16.86 -43.48
C ARG A 113 8.28 18.22 -44.19
N SER A 114 9.49 18.75 -44.32
CA SER A 114 10.03 19.66 -45.33
C SER A 114 9.21 19.81 -46.62
N SER A 115 8.96 21.05 -47.05
CA SER A 115 9.53 21.59 -48.31
C SER A 115 9.03 23.00 -48.67
N SER A 116 9.98 23.80 -49.17
CA SER A 116 9.85 24.87 -50.17
C SER A 116 9.05 26.15 -49.86
N VAL A 117 9.82 27.21 -49.61
CA VAL A 117 9.79 28.53 -50.28
C VAL A 117 8.68 28.70 -51.34
N CYS A 118 7.81 29.70 -51.14
CA CYS A 118 7.41 30.67 -52.17
C CYS A 118 6.79 31.91 -51.50
N ARG A 119 7.47 33.06 -51.63
CA ARG A 119 6.89 34.41 -51.53
C ARG A 119 5.96 34.63 -52.72
N LEU A 120 4.79 35.23 -52.51
CA LEU A 120 4.06 36.15 -53.43
C LEU A 120 2.83 36.65 -52.65
N SER A 121 2.92 37.83 -52.02
CA SER A 121 2.46 39.14 -52.50
C SER A 121 0.93 39.34 -52.46
N GLU A 122 0.51 40.30 -51.64
CA GLU A 122 -0.79 40.97 -51.70
C GLU A 122 -1.20 41.34 -53.13
N SER A 123 -2.47 41.17 -53.48
CA SER A 123 -3.38 42.30 -53.78
C SER A 123 -4.71 41.80 -54.35
N THR A 124 -5.77 42.18 -53.63
CA THR A 124 -7.17 42.10 -54.02
C THR A 124 -7.46 43.08 -55.16
N TRP A 125 -8.15 42.65 -56.20
CA TRP A 125 -8.86 43.53 -57.15
C TRP A 125 -10.32 43.10 -57.20
N PRO A 126 -11.25 44.06 -57.41
CA PRO A 126 -11.84 44.11 -58.74
C PRO A 126 -12.08 45.55 -59.26
N SER A 127 -11.84 45.74 -60.55
CA SER A 127 -12.49 46.79 -61.34
C SER A 127 -13.72 46.21 -62.03
N CYS A 128 -14.89 46.79 -61.75
CA CYS A 128 -15.92 47.21 -62.71
C CYS A 128 -17.00 47.96 -61.93
#